data_AF-A0A9D8T4U7-F1
#
_entry.id   AF-A0A9D8T4U7-F1
#
_cell.length_a   1.000
_cell.length_b   1.000
_cell.length_c   1.000
_cell.angle_alpha   90.00
_cell.angle_beta   90.00
_cell.angle_gamma   90.00
#
_symmetry.space_group_name_H-M   'P 1'
#
loop_
_entity.id
_entity.type
_entity.pdbx_description
1 polymer ?
#
loop_
_entity_poly.entity_id
_entity_poly.type
_entity_poly.pdbx_seq_one_letter_code
_entity_poly.pdbx_strand_id
1 'polypeptide(L)'
;PLMSKPEPLPKTLEEHREYLYGIVKLQLFYLHLRQTEQDPNEPFRDAIRNRVDIYRKTEANPEALNPVTLHFDEPAWLVMEDQALALMEKYNSSSESDRKNFEEEAFLVFKDSIDQRCERDYLDPSGLANYQCGSLRHNLELDRNGYLGFHIANSVCPHSIFDDPLHIPRCMKALVKAAEETYHAKGLTTGTWLNSSERWLACFPKAWKDNLSAPADPVRSVAWHYGWWGQFISARRTLQKKNAEFMRANKTFPFLPRASHATLDEFKEHLAQFPDL
;
A
#
# COMPACT_ATOMS: atom_id res chain seq x y z
N PRO A 1 34.50 13.95 -7.56
CA PRO A 1 33.93 13.05 -6.53
C PRO A 1 32.43 13.35 -6.33
N LEU A 2 31.56 12.52 -6.91
CA LEU A 2 30.15 12.51 -6.50
C LEU A 2 30.15 12.18 -5.01
N MET A 3 29.74 13.13 -4.17
CA MET A 3 29.51 12.85 -2.76
C MET A 3 28.52 11.69 -2.69
N SER A 4 28.98 10.53 -2.20
CA SER A 4 28.13 9.38 -1.95
C SER A 4 26.99 9.85 -1.06
N LYS A 5 25.74 9.60 -1.48
CA LYS A 5 24.58 9.90 -0.64
C LYS A 5 24.80 9.22 0.72
N PRO A 6 24.55 9.91 1.84
CA PRO A 6 24.67 9.30 3.15
C PRO A 6 23.77 8.05 3.20
N GLU A 7 24.28 6.98 3.80
CA GLU A 7 23.51 5.74 3.96
C GLU A 7 22.21 6.03 4.72
N PRO A 8 21.06 5.58 4.22
CA PRO A 8 19.79 5.80 4.89
C PRO A 8 19.76 4.97 6.18
N LEU A 9 19.44 5.62 7.29
CA LEU A 9 19.26 4.93 8.56
C LEU A 9 17.85 4.33 8.67
N PRO A 10 17.67 3.21 9.40
CA PRO A 10 16.36 2.74 9.81
C PRO A 10 15.55 3.85 10.50
N LYS A 11 14.21 3.74 10.47
CA LYS A 11 13.36 4.68 11.20
C LYS A 11 13.46 4.45 12.71
N THR A 12 13.32 5.51 13.48
CA THR A 12 13.14 5.43 14.94
C THR A 12 11.69 5.10 15.30
N LEU A 13 11.42 4.76 16.58
CA LEU A 13 10.07 4.61 17.09
C LEU A 13 9.26 5.92 16.97
N GLU A 14 9.90 7.08 17.18
CA GLU A 14 9.24 8.38 17.02
C GLU A 14 8.83 8.63 15.57
N GLU A 15 9.75 8.43 14.61
CA GLU A 15 9.44 8.55 13.19
C GLU A 15 8.34 7.56 12.76
N HIS A 16 8.25 6.40 13.42
CA HIS A 16 7.18 5.44 13.20
C HIS A 16 5.83 5.96 13.71
N ARG A 17 5.79 6.55 14.91
CA ARG A 17 4.59 7.21 15.46
C ARG A 17 4.13 8.34 14.55
N GLU A 18 5.04 9.21 14.13
CA GLU A 18 4.77 10.29 13.17
C GLU A 18 4.20 9.77 11.86
N TYR A 19 4.71 8.62 11.37
CA TYR A 19 4.14 7.94 10.21
C TYR A 19 2.70 7.51 10.44
N LEU A 20 2.41 6.81 11.55
CA LEU A 20 1.06 6.34 11.87
C LEU A 20 0.08 7.52 11.94
N TYR A 21 0.49 8.62 12.59
CA TYR A 21 -0.30 9.84 12.66
C TYR A 21 -0.55 10.44 11.27
N GLY A 22 0.50 10.60 10.49
CA GLY A 22 0.41 11.21 9.17
C GLY A 22 -0.45 10.42 8.19
N ILE A 23 -0.32 9.08 8.19
CA ILE A 23 -1.11 8.24 7.28
C ILE A 23 -2.58 8.16 7.70
N VAL A 24 -2.90 8.09 8.99
CA VAL A 24 -4.29 8.09 9.47
C VAL A 24 -4.96 9.42 9.16
N LYS A 25 -4.29 10.54 9.40
CA LYS A 25 -4.79 11.87 9.02
C LYS A 25 -5.08 11.98 7.52
N LEU A 26 -4.19 11.47 6.67
CA LEU A 26 -4.43 11.45 5.23
C LEU A 26 -5.62 10.55 4.83
N GLN A 27 -5.83 9.45 5.55
CA GLN A 27 -6.98 8.57 5.35
C GLN A 27 -8.30 9.22 5.78
N LEU A 28 -8.30 9.96 6.89
CA LEU A 28 -9.45 10.75 7.33
C LEU A 28 -9.78 11.87 6.34
N PHE A 29 -8.75 12.58 5.84
CA PHE A 29 -8.91 13.53 4.74
C PHE A 29 -9.60 12.90 3.52
N TYR A 30 -9.15 11.71 3.11
CA TYR A 30 -9.76 10.96 2.01
C TYR A 30 -11.20 10.54 2.31
N LEU A 31 -11.50 10.04 3.52
CA LEU A 31 -12.86 9.66 3.90
C LEU A 31 -13.82 10.84 3.82
N HIS A 32 -13.42 12.02 4.29
CA HIS A 32 -14.24 13.22 4.16
C HIS A 32 -14.45 13.59 2.69
N LEU A 33 -13.38 13.63 1.87
CA LEU A 33 -13.52 13.87 0.43
C LEU A 33 -14.51 12.90 -0.22
N ARG A 34 -14.44 11.63 0.18
CA ARG A 34 -15.30 10.59 -0.32
C ARG A 34 -16.77 10.88 0.01
N GLN A 35 -17.07 11.17 1.27
CA GLN A 35 -18.42 11.42 1.75
C GLN A 35 -19.03 12.73 1.25
N THR A 36 -18.21 13.74 0.92
CA THR A 36 -18.73 15.07 0.55
C THR A 36 -18.62 15.39 -0.94
N GLU A 37 -17.73 14.74 -1.69
CA GLU A 37 -17.42 15.11 -3.08
C GLU A 37 -17.43 13.94 -4.06
N GLN A 38 -17.08 12.71 -3.65
CA GLN A 38 -16.83 11.61 -4.60
C GLN A 38 -17.95 10.58 -4.63
N ASP A 39 -18.36 10.07 -3.46
CA ASP A 39 -19.34 9.00 -3.33
C ASP A 39 -20.18 9.19 -2.03
N PRO A 40 -21.03 10.23 -1.98
CA PRO A 40 -21.80 10.60 -0.78
C PRO A 40 -22.87 9.56 -0.40
N ASN A 41 -23.14 8.58 -1.26
CA ASN A 41 -24.13 7.54 -1.02
C ASN A 41 -23.52 6.28 -0.38
N GLU A 42 -22.20 6.13 -0.37
CA GLU A 42 -21.58 5.02 0.35
C GLU A 42 -21.68 5.25 1.85
N PRO A 43 -22.20 4.30 2.64
CA PRO A 43 -22.23 4.43 4.09
C PRO A 43 -20.83 4.66 4.67
N PHE A 44 -20.69 5.63 5.58
CA PHE A 44 -19.40 5.95 6.20
C PHE A 44 -18.71 4.72 6.82
N ARG A 45 -19.48 3.83 7.47
CA ARG A 45 -18.95 2.59 8.06
C ARG A 45 -18.35 1.66 7.00
N ASP A 46 -19.00 1.56 5.84
CA ASP A 46 -18.45 0.78 4.73
C ASP A 46 -17.17 1.45 4.21
N ALA A 47 -17.15 2.78 4.11
CA ALA A 47 -15.99 3.54 3.66
C ALA A 47 -14.78 3.35 4.60
N ILE A 48 -14.95 3.54 5.91
CA ILE A 48 -13.85 3.45 6.89
C ILE A 48 -13.31 2.02 7.03
N ARG A 49 -14.16 0.99 6.86
CA ARG A 49 -13.76 -0.42 6.94
C ARG A 49 -13.10 -0.93 5.66
N ASN A 50 -13.51 -0.44 4.48
CA ASN A 50 -13.12 -1.04 3.21
C ASN A 50 -12.19 -0.17 2.35
N ARG A 51 -12.17 1.15 2.53
CA ARG A 51 -11.44 2.08 1.66
C ARG A 51 -10.13 2.56 2.26
N VAL A 52 -10.01 2.56 3.58
CA VAL A 52 -8.82 3.02 4.33
C VAL A 52 -8.31 1.96 5.30
N ASP A 53 -7.11 2.21 5.82
CA ASP A 53 -6.35 1.26 6.63
C ASP A 53 -6.25 1.66 8.10
N ILE A 54 -7.28 2.31 8.65
CA ILE A 54 -7.20 2.88 10.00
C ILE A 54 -7.21 1.76 11.05
N TYR A 55 -8.09 0.76 10.92
CA TYR A 55 -8.21 -0.35 11.86
C TYR A 55 -6.89 -1.10 12.11
N ARG A 56 -6.13 -1.41 11.05
CA ARG A 56 -4.86 -2.15 11.21
C ARG A 56 -3.77 -1.31 11.88
N LYS A 57 -4.03 -0.04 12.23
CA LYS A 57 -3.11 0.88 12.92
C LYS A 57 -3.51 1.15 14.37
N THR A 58 -4.64 0.63 14.83
CA THR A 58 -5.17 0.83 16.19
C THR A 58 -5.04 -0.45 17.01
N GLU A 59 -5.02 -0.33 18.33
CA GLU A 59 -4.98 -1.47 19.25
C GLU A 59 -6.23 -2.37 19.17
N ALA A 60 -7.31 -1.90 18.54
CA ALA A 60 -8.47 -2.72 18.21
C ALA A 60 -8.14 -3.89 17.24
N ASN A 61 -7.00 -3.82 16.54
CA ASN A 61 -6.36 -4.98 15.93
C ASN A 61 -5.36 -5.60 16.92
N PRO A 62 -5.69 -6.75 17.56
CA PRO A 62 -4.78 -7.40 18.50
C PRO A 62 -3.65 -8.17 17.80
N GLU A 63 -3.78 -8.41 16.49
CA GLU A 63 -2.83 -9.19 15.70
C GLU A 63 -1.73 -8.31 15.04
N ALA A 64 -0.91 -8.97 14.23
CA ALA A 64 0.08 -8.36 13.36
C ALA A 64 -0.55 -7.43 12.30
N LEU A 65 0.29 -6.81 11.46
CA LEU A 65 -0.17 -5.88 10.43
C LEU A 65 -1.25 -6.46 9.49
N ASN A 66 -1.23 -7.76 9.21
CA ASN A 66 -2.27 -8.43 8.42
C ASN A 66 -2.99 -9.44 9.32
N PRO A 67 -4.06 -9.02 10.02
CA PRO A 67 -4.81 -9.92 10.88
C PRO A 67 -5.50 -11.02 10.08
N VAL A 68 -5.63 -12.20 10.67
CA VAL A 68 -6.44 -13.28 10.11
C VAL A 68 -7.93 -12.94 10.26
N THR A 69 -8.30 -12.32 11.38
CA THR A 69 -9.69 -11.97 11.69
C THR A 69 -9.85 -10.46 11.83
N LEU A 70 -10.88 -9.91 11.17
CA LEU A 70 -11.25 -8.50 11.34
C LEU A 70 -12.31 -8.37 12.44
N HIS A 71 -11.94 -7.74 13.55
CA HIS A 71 -12.79 -7.58 14.73
C HIS A 71 -13.58 -6.27 14.72
N PHE A 72 -14.27 -5.98 13.61
CA PHE A 72 -15.02 -4.73 13.46
C PHE A 72 -16.27 -4.64 14.35
N ASP A 73 -16.75 -5.76 14.89
CA ASP A 73 -17.94 -5.79 15.75
C ASP A 73 -17.58 -5.76 17.24
N GLU A 74 -16.29 -5.62 17.58
CA GLU A 74 -15.84 -5.51 18.96
C GLU A 74 -16.00 -4.07 19.50
N PRO A 75 -16.32 -3.89 20.79
CA PRO A 75 -16.55 -2.57 21.39
C PRO A 75 -15.38 -1.59 21.18
N ALA A 76 -14.14 -2.09 21.19
CA ALA A 76 -12.94 -1.28 21.00
C ALA A 76 -12.93 -0.55 19.64
N TRP A 77 -13.43 -1.18 18.58
CA TRP A 77 -13.57 -0.54 17.26
C TRP A 77 -14.85 0.28 17.16
N LEU A 78 -15.99 -0.31 17.56
CA LEU A 78 -17.31 0.30 17.40
C LEU A 78 -17.40 1.68 18.05
N VAL A 79 -16.83 1.87 19.25
CA VAL A 79 -16.84 3.17 19.93
C VAL A 79 -16.10 4.24 19.10
N MET A 80 -14.92 3.93 18.56
CA MET A 80 -14.16 4.87 17.73
C MET A 80 -14.86 5.14 16.39
N GLU A 81 -15.45 4.12 15.80
CA GLU A 81 -16.21 4.24 14.54
C GLU A 81 -17.46 5.12 14.71
N ASP A 82 -18.22 4.94 15.81
CA ASP A 82 -19.40 5.74 16.15
C ASP A 82 -19.04 7.22 16.36
N GLN A 83 -17.94 7.48 17.07
CA GLN A 83 -17.45 8.84 17.30
C GLN A 83 -17.00 9.50 15.99
N ALA A 84 -16.27 8.77 15.14
CA ALA A 84 -15.86 9.28 13.83
C ALA A 84 -17.06 9.53 12.90
N LEU A 85 -18.10 8.68 12.95
CA LEU A 85 -19.35 8.89 12.23
C LEU A 85 -20.07 10.17 12.69
N ALA A 86 -20.22 10.38 13.99
CA ALA A 86 -20.83 11.60 14.53
C ALA A 86 -20.06 12.87 14.10
N LEU A 87 -18.73 12.79 14.00
CA LEU A 87 -17.91 13.89 13.48
C LEU A 87 -18.10 14.09 11.97
N MET A 88 -18.25 13.02 11.19
CA MET A 88 -18.57 13.13 9.76
C MET A 88 -19.94 13.79 9.55
N GLU A 89 -20.93 13.45 10.37
CA GLU A 89 -22.26 14.08 10.32
C GLU A 89 -22.23 15.57 10.71
N LYS A 90 -21.41 15.91 11.71
CA LYS A 90 -21.17 17.30 12.14
C LYS A 90 -20.46 18.14 11.07
N TYR A 91 -19.50 17.55 10.37
CA TYR A 91 -18.64 18.19 9.37
C TYR A 91 -18.90 17.62 7.98
N ASN A 92 -20.14 17.75 7.49
CA ASN A 92 -20.62 17.07 6.29
C ASN A 92 -20.59 17.92 5.01
N SER A 93 -20.08 19.16 5.05
CA SER A 93 -19.97 20.01 3.86
C SER A 93 -18.64 19.81 3.14
N SER A 94 -18.58 20.12 1.84
CA SER A 94 -17.33 20.07 1.07
C SER A 94 -16.35 21.23 1.36
N SER A 95 -16.62 22.05 2.39
CA SER A 95 -15.80 23.20 2.74
C SER A 95 -14.42 22.78 3.28
N GLU A 96 -13.41 23.62 3.07
CA GLU A 96 -12.06 23.36 3.57
C GLU A 96 -12.01 23.36 5.11
N SER A 97 -12.85 24.19 5.75
CA SER A 97 -12.97 24.26 7.20
C SER A 97 -13.50 22.96 7.78
N ASP A 98 -14.61 22.43 7.24
CA ASP A 98 -15.19 21.17 7.71
C ASP A 98 -14.22 20.01 7.50
N ARG A 99 -13.56 19.94 6.34
CA ARG A 99 -12.57 18.90 6.07
C ARG A 99 -11.43 18.91 7.08
N LYS A 100 -10.90 20.09 7.38
CA LYS A 100 -9.84 20.26 8.38
C LYS A 100 -10.32 19.89 9.78
N ASN A 101 -11.49 20.37 10.18
CA ASN A 101 -12.06 20.09 11.50
C ASN A 101 -12.36 18.60 11.69
N PHE A 102 -12.91 17.95 10.67
CA PHE A 102 -13.12 16.50 10.66
C PHE A 102 -11.80 15.75 10.81
N GLU A 103 -10.79 16.06 10.01
CA GLU A 103 -9.49 15.40 10.09
C GLU A 103 -8.86 15.54 11.49
N GLU A 104 -8.88 16.75 12.06
CA GLU A 104 -8.28 17.03 13.36
C GLU A 104 -9.03 16.35 14.50
N GLU A 105 -10.36 16.48 14.57
CA GLU A 105 -11.17 15.88 15.64
C GLU A 105 -11.27 14.35 15.50
N ALA A 106 -11.45 13.82 14.29
CA ALA A 106 -11.53 12.38 14.10
C ALA A 106 -10.18 11.71 14.34
N PHE A 107 -9.06 12.38 14.08
CA PHE A 107 -7.76 11.85 14.45
C PHE A 107 -7.61 11.67 15.96
N LEU A 108 -8.13 12.60 16.77
CA LEU A 108 -8.09 12.49 18.24
C LEU A 108 -8.86 11.28 18.76
N VAL A 109 -9.94 10.87 18.08
CA VAL A 109 -10.69 9.64 18.40
C VAL A 109 -9.81 8.39 18.33
N PHE A 110 -8.97 8.28 17.29
CA PHE A 110 -8.13 7.10 17.08
C PHE A 110 -6.76 7.17 17.78
N LYS A 111 -6.31 8.38 18.15
CA LYS A 111 -4.94 8.66 18.57
C LYS A 111 -4.46 7.75 19.71
N ASP A 112 -5.23 7.62 20.78
CA ASP A 112 -4.82 6.85 21.95
C ASP A 112 -4.68 5.36 21.62
N SER A 113 -5.55 4.82 20.77
CA SER A 113 -5.46 3.44 20.31
C SER A 113 -4.28 3.21 19.36
N ILE A 114 -3.94 4.22 18.53
CA ILE A 114 -2.72 4.19 17.69
C ILE A 114 -1.46 4.20 18.56
N ASP A 115 -1.44 5.03 19.61
CA ASP A 115 -0.29 5.13 20.52
C ASP A 115 -0.02 3.82 21.26
N GLN A 116 -1.08 3.15 21.72
CA GLN A 116 -0.99 1.84 22.38
C GLN A 116 -0.41 0.76 21.46
N ARG A 117 -0.75 0.79 20.16
CA ARG A 117 -0.25 -0.17 19.17
C ARG A 117 1.15 0.16 18.63
N CYS A 118 1.60 1.41 18.77
CA CYS A 118 2.75 1.95 18.03
C CYS A 118 4.04 1.13 18.20
N GLU A 119 4.39 0.77 19.43
CA GLU A 119 5.61 -0.01 19.69
C GLU A 119 5.51 -1.44 19.13
N ARG A 120 4.34 -2.08 19.24
CA ARG A 120 4.11 -3.40 18.67
C ARG A 120 4.24 -3.37 17.13
N ASP A 121 3.65 -2.38 16.47
CA ASP A 121 3.75 -2.23 15.00
C ASP A 121 5.19 -1.92 14.56
N TYR A 122 5.94 -1.14 15.36
CA TYR A 122 7.36 -0.86 15.10
C TYR A 122 8.22 -2.12 15.11
N LEU A 123 7.98 -2.99 16.10
CA LEU A 123 8.76 -4.21 16.33
C LEU A 123 8.29 -5.39 15.46
N ASP A 124 7.13 -5.31 14.82
CA ASP A 124 6.52 -6.41 14.05
C ASP A 124 7.36 -6.80 12.81
N PRO A 125 7.98 -8.00 12.79
CA PRO A 125 8.76 -8.47 11.65
C PRO A 125 7.90 -9.18 10.60
N SER A 126 6.62 -9.43 10.88
CA SER A 126 5.75 -10.32 10.09
C SER A 126 5.54 -9.86 8.65
N GLY A 127 5.65 -8.55 8.40
CA GLY A 127 5.39 -7.94 7.10
C GLY A 127 6.22 -8.52 5.95
N LEU A 128 7.38 -9.13 6.25
CA LEU A 128 8.26 -9.77 5.27
C LEU A 128 8.41 -11.28 5.44
N ALA A 129 7.87 -11.89 6.50
CA ALA A 129 8.12 -13.29 6.86
C ALA A 129 7.80 -14.29 5.73
N ASN A 130 6.85 -13.94 4.86
CA ASN A 130 6.38 -14.79 3.77
C ASN A 130 6.93 -14.40 2.39
N TYR A 131 7.93 -13.52 2.28
CA TYR A 131 8.50 -13.13 0.99
C TYR A 131 9.62 -14.10 0.56
N GLN A 132 9.32 -14.98 -0.41
CA GLN A 132 10.26 -16.03 -0.84
C GLN A 132 11.22 -15.59 -1.95
N CYS A 133 10.95 -14.46 -2.61
CA CYS A 133 11.71 -13.97 -3.76
C CYS A 133 12.24 -12.56 -3.49
N GLY A 134 12.81 -12.33 -2.31
CA GLY A 134 13.35 -11.04 -1.89
C GLY A 134 12.25 -10.00 -1.65
N SER A 135 12.11 -9.03 -2.54
CA SER A 135 11.02 -8.03 -2.48
C SER A 135 9.70 -8.51 -3.07
N LEU A 136 9.67 -9.72 -3.63
CA LEU A 136 8.49 -10.31 -4.26
C LEU A 136 8.05 -11.57 -3.52
N ARG A 137 6.73 -11.80 -3.48
CA ARG A 137 6.09 -13.01 -2.93
C ARG A 137 5.06 -13.51 -3.93
N HIS A 138 5.11 -14.78 -4.30
CA HIS A 138 4.05 -15.37 -5.13
C HIS A 138 2.82 -15.75 -4.31
N ASN A 139 1.68 -15.85 -4.99
CA ASN A 139 0.49 -16.53 -4.47
C ASN A 139 0.76 -18.03 -4.34
N LEU A 140 -0.12 -18.72 -3.62
CA LEU A 140 -0.06 -20.18 -3.50
C LEU A 140 -0.84 -20.92 -4.59
N GLU A 141 -1.58 -20.18 -5.41
CA GLU A 141 -2.47 -20.71 -6.44
C GLU A 141 -2.38 -19.85 -7.71
N LEU A 142 -2.59 -20.50 -8.86
CA LEU A 142 -2.74 -19.84 -10.16
C LEU A 142 -4.10 -19.18 -10.28
N ASP A 143 -4.18 -18.11 -11.07
CA ASP A 143 -5.47 -17.58 -11.51
C ASP A 143 -6.14 -18.51 -12.55
N ARG A 144 -7.39 -18.20 -12.90
CA ARG A 144 -8.18 -18.97 -13.90
C ARG A 144 -7.55 -19.04 -15.30
N ASN A 145 -6.58 -18.18 -15.59
CA ASN A 145 -5.88 -18.11 -16.88
C ASN A 145 -4.49 -18.78 -16.83
N GLY A 146 -4.15 -19.40 -15.69
CA GLY A 146 -2.87 -20.07 -15.47
C GLY A 146 -1.71 -19.13 -15.11
N TYR A 147 -1.97 -17.87 -14.74
CA TYR A 147 -0.93 -16.94 -14.31
C TYR A 147 -0.76 -16.98 -12.79
N LEU A 148 0.50 -16.89 -12.34
CA LEU A 148 0.82 -16.79 -10.92
C LEU A 148 0.82 -15.32 -10.49
N GLY A 149 -0.09 -14.98 -9.58
CA GLY A 149 -0.14 -13.67 -8.95
C GLY A 149 1.05 -13.45 -8.02
N PHE A 150 1.53 -12.20 -7.90
CA PHE A 150 2.56 -11.86 -6.91
C PHE A 150 2.31 -10.53 -6.21
N HIS A 151 2.92 -10.39 -5.03
CA HIS A 151 2.88 -9.23 -4.14
C HIS A 151 4.28 -8.61 -3.97
N ILE A 152 4.31 -7.34 -3.54
CA ILE A 152 5.52 -6.52 -3.50
C ILE A 152 5.68 -5.89 -2.11
N ALA A 153 6.88 -5.99 -1.55
CA ALA A 153 7.29 -5.26 -0.36
C ALA A 153 8.74 -4.78 -0.47
N ASN A 154 9.08 -3.78 0.33
CA ASN A 154 10.46 -3.31 0.43
C ASN A 154 11.24 -4.11 1.49
N SER A 155 11.89 -5.19 1.05
CA SER A 155 12.72 -6.06 1.90
C SER A 155 14.12 -5.49 2.16
N VAL A 156 14.55 -4.48 1.40
CA VAL A 156 15.85 -3.81 1.55
C VAL A 156 15.75 -2.47 2.29
N CYS A 157 14.61 -2.21 2.94
CA CYS A 157 14.43 -1.07 3.84
C CYS A 157 15.62 -0.98 4.81
N PRO A 158 16.25 0.20 5.00
CA PRO A 158 15.75 1.54 4.65
C PRO A 158 16.00 2.02 3.22
N HIS A 159 16.70 1.24 2.39
CA HIS A 159 16.91 1.55 0.97
C HIS A 159 15.64 1.34 0.16
N SER A 160 15.56 1.96 -1.01
CA SER A 160 14.52 1.68 -2.00
C SER A 160 14.83 0.40 -2.76
N ILE A 161 13.79 -0.37 -3.12
CA ILE A 161 13.88 -1.47 -4.08
C ILE A 161 14.40 -1.03 -5.47
N PHE A 162 14.47 0.28 -5.71
CA PHE A 162 14.97 0.88 -6.95
C PHE A 162 16.34 1.57 -6.80
N ASP A 163 16.99 1.50 -5.63
CA ASP A 163 18.32 2.08 -5.44
C ASP A 163 19.39 1.26 -6.16
N ASP A 164 19.26 -0.07 -6.13
CA ASP A 164 20.02 -0.99 -6.96
C ASP A 164 19.21 -1.41 -8.20
N PRO A 165 19.64 -1.08 -9.43
CA PRO A 165 18.92 -1.45 -10.66
C PRO A 165 18.80 -2.97 -10.85
N LEU A 166 19.63 -3.77 -10.17
CA LEU A 166 19.67 -5.22 -10.27
C LEU A 166 18.82 -5.94 -9.22
N HIS A 167 18.30 -5.24 -8.20
CA HIS A 167 17.55 -5.86 -7.10
C HIS A 167 16.22 -6.49 -7.58
N ILE A 168 15.39 -5.73 -8.30
CA ILE A 168 14.12 -6.25 -8.82
C ILE A 168 14.34 -7.36 -9.87
N PRO A 169 15.26 -7.24 -10.84
CA PRO A 169 15.60 -8.35 -11.74
C PRO A 169 15.99 -9.64 -11.00
N ARG A 170 16.78 -9.57 -9.92
CA ARG A 170 17.11 -10.74 -9.08
C ARG A 170 15.87 -11.35 -8.43
N CYS A 171 15.01 -10.52 -7.84
CA CYS A 171 13.74 -10.97 -7.26
C CYS A 171 12.86 -11.64 -8.32
N MET A 172 12.82 -11.09 -9.53
CA MET A 172 12.03 -11.62 -10.64
C MET A 172 12.57 -12.95 -11.16
N LYS A 173 13.90 -13.14 -11.26
CA LYS A 173 14.49 -14.45 -11.61
C LYS A 173 14.08 -15.54 -10.62
N ALA A 174 14.13 -15.24 -9.32
CA ALA A 174 13.67 -16.17 -8.28
C ALA A 174 12.16 -16.49 -8.40
N LEU A 175 11.35 -15.47 -8.71
CA LEU A 175 9.90 -15.62 -8.89
C LEU A 175 9.55 -16.45 -10.14
N VAL A 176 10.21 -16.19 -11.27
CA VAL A 176 10.06 -16.95 -12.52
C VAL A 176 10.43 -18.42 -12.30
N LYS A 177 11.53 -18.68 -11.59
CA LYS A 177 11.94 -20.04 -11.24
C LYS A 177 10.85 -20.76 -10.43
N ALA A 178 10.32 -20.12 -9.37
CA ALA A 178 9.24 -20.70 -8.58
C ALA A 178 7.97 -20.95 -9.42
N ALA A 179 7.59 -19.98 -10.26
CA ALA A 179 6.43 -20.09 -11.14
C ALA A 179 6.55 -21.25 -12.14
N GLU A 180 7.74 -21.48 -12.69
CA GLU A 180 8.02 -22.58 -13.62
C GLU A 180 8.08 -23.94 -12.91
N GLU A 181 8.91 -24.07 -11.88
CA GLU A 181 9.27 -25.36 -11.30
C GLU A 181 8.21 -25.88 -10.33
N THR A 182 7.53 -24.99 -9.59
CA THR A 182 6.57 -25.38 -8.54
C THR A 182 5.14 -25.35 -9.04
N TYR A 183 4.78 -24.31 -9.80
CA TYR A 183 3.39 -24.05 -10.17
C TYR A 183 3.07 -24.39 -11.63
N HIS A 184 4.09 -24.62 -12.46
CA HIS A 184 3.95 -24.79 -13.90
C HIS A 184 3.08 -23.68 -14.53
N ALA A 185 3.29 -22.45 -14.07
CA ALA A 185 2.51 -21.29 -14.48
C ALA A 185 2.75 -20.95 -15.95
N LYS A 186 1.74 -20.37 -16.60
CA LYS A 186 1.88 -19.77 -17.94
C LYS A 186 2.73 -18.49 -17.90
N GLY A 187 2.64 -17.75 -16.80
CA GLY A 187 3.25 -16.44 -16.65
C GLY A 187 3.02 -15.85 -15.28
N LEU A 188 3.40 -14.58 -15.13
CA LEU A 188 3.19 -13.82 -13.90
C LEU A 188 2.16 -12.72 -14.12
N THR A 189 1.43 -12.35 -13.07
CA THR A 189 0.46 -11.25 -13.07
C THR A 189 0.50 -10.48 -11.76
N THR A 190 0.25 -9.18 -11.80
CA THR A 190 0.01 -8.40 -10.58
C THR A 190 -0.78 -7.12 -10.86
N GLY A 191 -1.57 -6.70 -9.87
CA GLY A 191 -2.24 -5.41 -9.82
C GLY A 191 -1.60 -4.52 -8.75
N THR A 192 -1.06 -3.37 -9.15
CA THR A 192 -0.35 -2.47 -8.24
C THR A 192 -0.33 -1.04 -8.74
N TRP A 193 -0.29 -0.06 -7.83
CA TRP A 193 -0.02 1.35 -8.15
C TRP A 193 1.35 1.54 -8.82
N LEU A 194 2.31 0.64 -8.57
CA LEU A 194 3.62 0.67 -9.19
C LEU A 194 3.56 0.50 -10.72
N ASN A 195 2.52 -0.14 -11.26
CA ASN A 195 2.30 -0.25 -12.71
C ASN A 195 1.95 1.10 -13.38
N SER A 196 1.86 2.18 -12.60
CA SER A 196 1.78 3.57 -13.07
C SER A 196 3.11 4.33 -12.93
N SER A 197 4.21 3.63 -12.59
CA SER A 197 5.55 4.19 -12.44
C SER A 197 6.50 3.68 -13.51
N GLU A 198 7.12 4.60 -14.27
CA GLU A 198 8.12 4.24 -15.29
C GLU A 198 9.33 3.47 -14.73
N ARG A 199 9.77 3.81 -13.50
CA ARG A 199 10.89 3.09 -12.85
C ARG A 199 10.56 1.62 -12.60
N TRP A 200 9.30 1.34 -12.25
CA TRP A 200 8.82 -0.02 -12.08
C TRP A 200 8.68 -0.72 -13.43
N LEU A 201 8.02 -0.08 -14.40
CA LEU A 201 7.79 -0.65 -15.73
C LEU A 201 9.09 -0.93 -16.49
N ALA A 202 10.19 -0.25 -16.18
CA ALA A 202 11.51 -0.51 -16.74
C ALA A 202 12.09 -1.88 -16.35
N CYS A 203 11.60 -2.51 -15.28
CA CYS A 203 12.07 -3.81 -14.80
C CYS A 203 11.34 -5.01 -15.43
N PHE A 204 10.48 -4.78 -16.43
CA PHE A 204 9.59 -5.80 -17.00
C PHE A 204 9.71 -5.91 -18.52
N PRO A 205 9.38 -7.08 -19.11
CA PRO A 205 9.35 -7.27 -20.55
C PRO A 205 8.37 -6.31 -21.24
N LYS A 206 8.57 -6.08 -22.54
CA LYS A 206 7.69 -5.21 -23.35
C LYS A 206 6.22 -5.63 -23.25
N ALA A 207 5.93 -6.92 -23.27
CA ALA A 207 4.59 -7.47 -23.15
C ALA A 207 3.86 -7.01 -21.89
N TRP A 208 4.59 -6.83 -20.77
CA TRP A 208 4.00 -6.28 -19.55
C TRP A 208 3.46 -4.85 -19.76
N LYS A 209 4.16 -4.02 -20.52
CA LYS A 209 3.69 -2.65 -20.83
C LYS A 209 2.51 -2.69 -21.80
N ASP A 210 2.58 -3.58 -22.80
CA ASP A 210 1.53 -3.75 -23.79
C ASP A 210 0.21 -4.28 -23.17
N ASN A 211 0.32 -5.07 -22.10
CA ASN A 211 -0.80 -5.68 -21.39
C ASN A 211 -1.32 -4.87 -20.20
N LEU A 212 -0.84 -3.63 -20.01
CA LEU A 212 -1.32 -2.79 -18.91
C LEU A 212 -2.82 -2.50 -19.06
N SER A 213 -3.59 -2.80 -18.02
CA SER A 213 -4.98 -2.40 -17.93
C SER A 213 -5.13 -0.88 -17.98
N ALA A 214 -6.36 -0.41 -18.22
CA ALA A 214 -6.71 0.96 -17.86
C ALA A 214 -6.42 1.21 -16.36
N PRO A 215 -6.07 2.45 -15.97
CA PRO A 215 -6.02 2.86 -14.57
C PRO A 215 -7.32 2.51 -13.85
N ALA A 216 -7.22 2.02 -12.61
CA ALA A 216 -8.37 1.73 -11.78
C ALA A 216 -9.18 3.00 -11.51
N ASP A 217 -10.50 2.86 -11.43
CA ASP A 217 -11.42 3.95 -11.13
C ASP A 217 -11.18 4.47 -9.70
N PRO A 218 -10.73 5.72 -9.51
CA PRO A 218 -10.40 6.28 -8.20
C PRO A 218 -11.62 6.53 -7.30
N VAL A 219 -12.84 6.48 -7.84
CA VAL A 219 -14.08 6.61 -7.06
C VAL A 219 -14.56 5.23 -6.62
N ARG A 220 -14.56 4.24 -7.53
CA ARG A 220 -15.18 2.94 -7.25
C ARG A 220 -14.24 1.87 -6.71
N SER A 221 -12.96 1.96 -7.07
CA SER A 221 -12.02 0.83 -6.90
C SER A 221 -11.06 0.97 -5.72
N VAL A 222 -11.09 2.10 -5.01
CA VAL A 222 -10.20 2.34 -3.85
C VAL A 222 -10.47 1.29 -2.78
N ALA A 223 -9.41 0.74 -2.21
CA ALA A 223 -9.48 -0.27 -1.16
C ALA A 223 -8.42 -0.03 -0.09
N TRP A 224 -8.65 -0.55 1.12
CA TRP A 224 -7.79 -0.38 2.29
C TRP A 224 -6.35 -0.87 2.13
N HIS A 225 -6.11 -1.81 1.21
CA HIS A 225 -4.83 -2.50 1.08
C HIS A 225 -3.72 -1.66 0.42
N TYR A 226 -2.47 -2.11 0.55
CA TYR A 226 -1.29 -1.41 0.03
C TYR A 226 -1.18 -1.34 -1.50
N GLY A 227 -2.02 -2.07 -2.23
CA GLY A 227 -2.24 -1.82 -3.66
C GLY A 227 -2.68 -0.36 -3.95
N TRP A 228 -3.30 0.33 -2.98
CA TRP A 228 -3.65 1.75 -3.04
C TRP A 228 -2.77 2.59 -2.12
N TRP A 229 -2.75 2.24 -0.83
CA TRP A 229 -2.14 3.08 0.22
C TRP A 229 -0.61 2.94 0.32
N GLY A 230 -0.02 1.93 -0.33
CA GLY A 230 1.43 1.70 -0.30
C GLY A 230 2.25 2.86 -0.89
N GLN A 231 1.65 3.65 -1.78
CA GLN A 231 2.31 4.82 -2.38
C GLN A 231 2.59 5.95 -1.37
N PHE A 232 1.96 5.95 -0.20
CA PHE A 232 2.21 6.91 0.87
C PHE A 232 3.26 6.42 1.87
N ILE A 233 3.91 5.28 1.60
CA ILE A 233 4.96 4.71 2.45
C ILE A 233 6.31 4.91 1.74
N SER A 234 7.24 5.55 2.42
CA SER A 234 8.60 5.77 1.93
C SER A 234 9.44 4.49 2.03
N ALA A 235 10.62 4.48 1.39
CA ALA A 235 11.57 3.38 1.52
C ALA A 235 11.97 3.10 2.99
N ARG A 236 12.08 4.15 3.82
CA ARG A 236 12.35 4.08 5.27
C ARG A 236 11.13 3.66 6.10
N ARG A 237 9.99 3.35 5.47
CA ARG A 237 8.70 3.06 6.13
C ARG A 237 8.18 4.22 6.99
N THR A 238 8.38 5.44 6.49
CA THR A 238 7.78 6.69 7.00
C THR A 238 6.77 7.25 6.00
N LEU A 239 6.08 8.34 6.32
CA LEU A 239 5.13 8.96 5.38
C LEU A 239 5.86 9.51 4.16
N GLN A 240 5.41 9.14 2.96
CA GLN A 240 5.89 9.73 1.71
C GLN A 240 5.25 11.11 1.50
N LYS A 241 5.88 12.14 2.06
CA LYS A 241 5.35 13.51 2.14
C LYS A 241 4.89 14.07 0.79
N LYS A 242 5.71 13.93 -0.26
CA LYS A 242 5.37 14.41 -1.62
C LYS A 242 4.07 13.82 -2.14
N ASN A 243 3.83 12.54 -1.89
CA ASN A 243 2.61 11.87 -2.37
C ASN A 243 1.41 12.30 -1.52
N ALA A 244 1.58 12.44 -0.21
CA ALA A 244 0.54 12.95 0.69
C ALA A 244 0.12 14.39 0.32
N GLU A 245 1.09 15.27 0.07
CA GLU A 245 0.87 16.64 -0.40
C GLU A 245 0.14 16.66 -1.75
N PHE A 246 0.54 15.79 -2.69
CA PHE A 246 -0.17 15.65 -3.96
C PHE A 246 -1.63 15.26 -3.75
N MET A 247 -1.92 14.27 -2.90
CA MET A 247 -3.30 13.86 -2.62
C MET A 247 -4.11 14.99 -2.01
N ARG A 248 -3.54 15.77 -1.10
CA ARG A 248 -4.21 16.92 -0.50
C ARG A 248 -4.53 18.01 -1.53
N ALA A 249 -3.56 18.33 -2.39
CA ALA A 249 -3.72 19.38 -3.39
C ALA A 249 -4.67 18.98 -4.54
N ASN A 250 -4.63 17.71 -4.95
CA ASN A 250 -5.32 17.23 -6.16
C ASN A 250 -6.56 16.38 -5.84
N LYS A 251 -6.83 16.10 -4.57
CA LYS A 251 -7.97 15.28 -4.09
C LYS A 251 -8.07 13.91 -4.76
N THR A 252 -6.93 13.37 -5.20
CA THR A 252 -6.84 12.07 -5.90
C THR A 252 -5.51 11.38 -5.60
N PHE A 253 -5.43 10.08 -5.86
CA PHE A 253 -4.21 9.31 -5.66
C PHE A 253 -3.16 9.67 -6.73
N PRO A 254 -1.87 9.87 -6.36
CA PRO A 254 -0.79 10.13 -7.31
C PRO A 254 -0.63 9.06 -8.39
N PHE A 255 -0.74 7.79 -8.00
CA PHE A 255 -0.58 6.64 -8.87
C PHE A 255 -1.79 5.73 -8.73
N LEU A 256 -2.62 5.67 -9.78
CA LEU A 256 -3.76 4.77 -9.85
C LEU A 256 -3.28 3.34 -10.15
N PRO A 257 -3.77 2.31 -9.44
CA PRO A 257 -3.42 0.93 -9.72
C PRO A 257 -3.76 0.50 -11.13
N ARG A 258 -2.87 -0.33 -11.70
CA ARG A 258 -3.07 -1.02 -12.97
C ARG A 258 -2.71 -2.48 -12.80
N ALA A 259 -3.38 -3.36 -13.52
CA ALA A 259 -3.00 -4.75 -13.64
C ALA A 259 -2.18 -4.97 -14.91
N SER A 260 -1.29 -5.95 -14.88
CA SER A 260 -0.61 -6.45 -16.08
C SER A 260 -0.14 -7.89 -15.88
N HIS A 261 0.24 -8.51 -16.98
CA HIS A 261 0.74 -9.87 -17.06
C HIS A 261 1.73 -10.02 -18.23
N ALA A 262 2.60 -11.04 -18.12
CA ALA A 262 3.45 -11.52 -19.20
C ALA A 262 3.78 -13.01 -18.99
N THR A 263 4.09 -13.71 -20.06
CA THR A 263 4.45 -15.14 -20.05
C THR A 263 5.83 -15.37 -19.46
N LEU A 264 6.09 -16.60 -18.99
CA LEU A 264 7.41 -16.94 -18.43
C LEU A 264 8.54 -16.80 -19.47
N ASP A 265 8.27 -17.11 -20.74
CA ASP A 265 9.28 -16.98 -21.81
C ASP A 265 9.66 -15.52 -22.06
N GLU A 266 8.68 -14.61 -22.10
CA GLU A 266 8.94 -13.16 -22.21
C GLU A 266 9.74 -12.64 -21.03
N PHE A 267 9.46 -13.13 -19.81
CA PHE A 267 10.27 -12.81 -18.64
C PHE A 267 11.69 -13.35 -18.76
N LYS A 268 11.89 -14.60 -19.16
CA LYS A 268 13.23 -15.20 -19.32
C LYS A 268 14.06 -14.45 -20.36
N GLU A 269 13.46 -14.10 -21.51
CA GLU A 269 14.12 -13.32 -22.55
C GLU A 269 14.54 -11.93 -22.02
N HIS A 270 13.65 -11.23 -21.32
CA HIS A 270 13.98 -9.94 -20.71
C HIS A 270 15.07 -10.06 -19.65
N LEU A 271 14.99 -11.07 -18.79
CA LEU A 271 15.93 -11.26 -17.67
C LEU A 271 17.32 -11.75 -18.13
N ALA A 272 17.44 -12.34 -19.32
CA ALA A 272 18.73 -12.71 -19.92
C ALA A 272 19.63 -11.50 -20.18
N GLN A 273 19.06 -10.29 -20.26
CA GLN A 273 19.79 -9.03 -20.43
C GLN A 273 20.52 -8.58 -19.14
N PHE A 274 20.30 -9.29 -18.02
CA PHE A 274 20.95 -9.05 -16.73
C PHE A 274 21.82 -10.28 -16.36
N PRO A 275 22.97 -10.48 -17.05
CA PRO A 275 23.77 -11.70 -16.96
C PRO A 275 24.58 -11.83 -15.65
N ASP A 276 24.95 -10.71 -15.02
CA ASP A 276 25.78 -10.69 -13.80
C ASP A 276 24.97 -10.84 -12.50
N LEU A 277 23.95 -11.71 -12.52
CA LEU A 277 23.03 -11.99 -11.41
C LEU A 277 23.03 -13.44 -11.02
#